data_AF-A0A6P7KRM3-F1
#
_entry.id   AF-A0A6P7KRM3-F1
#
_cell.length_a   1.000
_cell.length_b   1.000
_cell.length_c   1.000
_cell.angle_alpha   90.00
_cell.angle_beta   90.00
_cell.angle_gamma   90.00
#
_symmetry.space_group_name_H-M   'P 1'
#
loop_
_entity.id
_entity.type
_entity.pdbx_description
1 polymer ?
#
loop_
_entity_poly.entity_id
_entity_poly.type
_entity_poly.pdbx_seq_one_letter_code
_entity_poly.pdbx_strand_id
1 'polypeptide(L)'
;MNYKLLVAFVCFGFGHLSCSHAYFFEYQFINQSLNWSQAQQYCRVHYTDLATIESMEDVNRLIRPNASTSLAWIGLNDDPLCWQVALGTDVNSWRWSATGKPSATGYRKWQYNQPNNSHGNQFYATMNVDGTWNDQSSDNNASFVCYTMNYSTGQSTYTVINDTKMWNNALTYCRTYHTDLAMIENSQQNSIISSLKAGQSVWFGLYRVAWKWSDRSSSSFRNWQTGFPNNADTVSFCAAETPDHFWKDQNCSNTYPFWCHRALTLSMTTVRMKIQTDADLSDPATTDQLLQQIGLLLQNALAGTIKMGWKIQPQKLEEPSTGRVCGSYVCN
;
A
#
# COMPACT_ATOMS: atom_id res chain seq x y z
N MET A 1 -4.82 33.85 13.92
CA MET A 1 -4.49 32.49 13.40
C MET A 1 -5.78 31.76 13.09
N ASN A 2 -5.88 31.05 11.95
CA ASN A 2 -7.05 30.22 11.63
C ASN A 2 -6.75 28.76 11.99
N TYR A 3 -7.54 28.19 12.91
CA TYR A 3 -7.37 26.81 13.37
C TYR A 3 -8.33 25.89 12.61
N LYS A 4 -7.82 24.78 12.09
CA LYS A 4 -8.63 23.75 11.42
C LYS A 4 -8.50 22.44 12.20
N LEU A 5 -9.64 21.85 12.54
CA LEU A 5 -9.68 20.53 13.12
C LEU A 5 -9.70 19.48 12.00
N LEU A 6 -8.73 18.56 12.06
CA LEU A 6 -8.76 17.34 11.25
C LEU A 6 -9.32 16.20 12.09
N VAL A 7 -10.40 15.60 11.61
CA VAL A 7 -10.95 14.38 12.19
C VAL A 7 -10.82 13.25 11.20
N ALA A 8 -10.14 12.18 11.61
CA ALA A 8 -9.99 10.99 10.80
C ALA A 8 -10.84 9.86 11.38
N PHE A 9 -11.77 9.37 10.57
CA PHE A 9 -12.68 8.27 10.92
C PHE A 9 -12.17 6.96 10.36
N VAL A 10 -11.90 5.97 11.22
CA VAL A 10 -11.69 4.59 10.79
C VAL A 10 -13.07 3.92 10.68
N CYS A 11 -13.62 3.82 9.47
CA CYS A 11 -14.87 3.11 9.24
C CYS A 11 -14.61 1.64 8.89
N PHE A 12 -15.34 0.73 9.55
CA PHE A 12 -15.40 -0.69 9.24
C PHE A 12 -16.75 -0.99 8.56
N GLY A 13 -16.83 -1.03 7.22
CA GLY A 13 -18.04 -1.50 6.55
C GLY A 13 -18.38 -0.89 5.18
N PHE A 14 -19.11 -1.70 4.40
CA PHE A 14 -19.45 -1.56 2.98
C PHE A 14 -20.46 -0.44 2.69
N GLY A 15 -20.04 0.59 1.96
CA GLY A 15 -20.93 1.60 1.41
C GLY A 15 -20.27 2.31 0.23
N HIS A 16 -20.99 2.43 -0.89
CA HIS A 16 -20.57 3.13 -2.11
C HIS A 16 -20.43 4.64 -1.86
N LEU A 17 -19.30 5.04 -1.29
CA LEU A 17 -18.76 6.39 -1.36
C LEU A 17 -17.31 6.23 -1.78
N SER A 18 -16.83 7.04 -2.73
CA SER A 18 -15.54 6.87 -3.43
C SER A 18 -14.44 6.41 -2.47
N CYS A 19 -14.11 5.12 -2.58
CA CYS A 19 -13.29 4.41 -1.60
C CYS A 19 -11.82 4.76 -1.85
N SER A 20 -11.24 5.60 -0.99
CA SER A 20 -9.79 5.71 -0.91
C SER A 20 -9.29 4.47 -0.17
N HIS A 21 -8.60 3.59 -0.89
CA HIS A 21 -8.03 2.36 -0.37
C HIS A 21 -6.95 2.72 0.66
N ALA A 22 -7.28 2.73 1.95
CA ALA A 22 -6.25 3.01 2.97
C ALA A 22 -5.55 1.71 3.35
N TYR A 23 -4.43 1.47 2.66
CA TYR A 23 -3.38 0.59 3.15
C TYR A 23 -2.64 1.32 4.26
N PHE A 24 -2.48 0.70 5.43
CA PHE A 24 -1.59 1.25 6.45
C PHE A 24 -0.16 0.78 6.15
N PHE A 25 0.58 1.64 5.44
CA PHE A 25 2.00 1.46 5.22
C PHE A 25 2.77 2.08 6.38
N GLU A 26 3.54 1.25 7.09
CA GLU A 26 4.54 1.72 8.03
C GLU A 26 5.89 1.75 7.31
N TYR A 27 6.49 2.92 7.22
CA TYR A 27 7.73 3.09 6.46
C TYR A 27 8.95 3.13 7.36
N GLN A 28 10.03 2.49 6.91
CA GLN A 28 11.29 2.39 7.63
C GLN A 28 12.44 2.83 6.72
N PHE A 29 13.19 3.83 7.15
CA PHE A 29 14.40 4.29 6.46
C PHE A 29 15.59 3.44 6.87
N ILE A 30 16.27 2.84 5.90
CA ILE A 30 17.43 1.98 6.10
C ILE A 30 18.68 2.71 5.62
N ASN A 31 19.56 3.02 6.57
CA ASN A 31 20.82 3.70 6.31
C ASN A 31 21.93 2.70 5.92
N GLN A 32 21.73 2.00 4.81
CA GLN A 32 22.72 1.12 4.19
C GLN A 32 22.90 1.50 2.72
N SER A 33 24.13 1.43 2.21
CA SER A 33 24.45 1.82 0.83
C SER A 33 24.40 0.60 -0.09
N LEU A 34 23.24 0.34 -0.70
CA LEU A 34 23.00 -0.80 -1.58
C LEU A 34 22.50 -0.33 -2.95
N ASN A 35 22.71 -1.16 -3.98
CA ASN A 35 22.04 -0.95 -5.26
C ASN A 35 20.54 -1.27 -5.16
N TRP A 36 19.74 -0.86 -6.16
CA TRP A 36 18.28 -0.98 -6.07
C TRP A 36 17.81 -2.44 -5.88
N SER A 37 18.40 -3.39 -6.61
CA SER A 37 18.02 -4.81 -6.50
C SER A 37 18.36 -5.39 -5.13
N GLN A 38 19.52 -5.06 -4.58
CA GLN A 38 19.95 -5.48 -3.25
C GLN A 38 19.08 -4.85 -2.16
N ALA A 39 18.76 -3.55 -2.29
CA ALA A 39 17.85 -2.84 -1.40
C ALA A 39 16.44 -3.46 -1.42
N GLN A 40 15.92 -3.79 -2.61
CA GLN A 40 14.65 -4.50 -2.76
C GLN A 40 14.69 -5.86 -2.08
N GLN A 41 15.74 -6.65 -2.31
CA GLN A 41 15.90 -7.95 -1.68
C GLN A 41 15.95 -7.82 -0.16
N TYR A 42 16.70 -6.85 0.37
CA TYR A 42 16.73 -6.55 1.79
C TYR A 42 15.33 -6.24 2.33
N CYS A 43 14.60 -5.32 1.68
CA CYS A 43 13.25 -4.98 2.09
C CYS A 43 12.30 -6.17 2.04
N ARG A 44 12.43 -7.08 1.07
CA ARG A 44 11.60 -8.29 0.98
C ARG A 44 11.96 -9.38 1.99
N VAL A 45 13.15 -9.32 2.58
CA VAL A 45 13.58 -10.26 3.64
C VAL A 45 13.13 -9.76 5.00
N HIS A 46 13.20 -8.45 5.25
CA HIS A 46 12.96 -7.86 6.56
C HIS A 46 11.62 -7.13 6.71
N TYR A 47 10.98 -6.77 5.60
CA TYR A 47 9.75 -5.99 5.51
C TYR A 47 8.88 -6.54 4.36
N THR A 48 7.93 -5.75 3.83
CA THR A 48 7.11 -6.16 2.68
C THR A 48 7.83 -5.97 1.34
N ASP A 49 8.22 -4.74 1.01
CA ASP A 49 9.00 -4.40 -0.20
C ASP A 49 9.60 -2.98 -0.03
N LEU A 50 10.28 -2.47 -1.06
CA LEU A 50 10.61 -1.05 -1.15
C LEU A 50 9.34 -0.18 -1.19
N ALA A 51 9.43 1.01 -0.60
CA ALA A 51 8.30 1.91 -0.38
C ALA A 51 7.48 2.18 -1.66
N THR A 52 6.17 1.99 -1.53
CA THR A 52 5.16 2.45 -2.49
C THR A 52 4.61 3.78 -1.99
N ILE A 53 4.63 4.84 -2.81
CA ILE A 53 4.24 6.19 -2.39
C ILE A 53 3.08 6.66 -3.26
N GLU A 54 1.87 6.73 -2.69
CA GLU A 54 0.65 7.04 -3.43
C GLU A 54 0.10 8.44 -3.09
N SER A 55 0.76 9.17 -2.19
CA SER A 55 0.35 10.50 -1.75
C SER A 55 1.47 11.26 -1.02
N MET A 56 1.24 12.55 -0.75
CA MET A 56 2.10 13.32 0.15
C MET A 56 1.94 12.89 1.62
N GLU A 57 0.83 12.23 1.97
CA GLU A 57 0.66 11.71 3.32
C GLU A 57 1.63 10.56 3.60
N ASP A 58 1.86 9.69 2.62
CA ASP A 58 2.90 8.66 2.66
C ASP A 58 4.28 9.27 2.89
N VAL A 59 4.60 10.35 2.16
CA VAL A 59 5.86 11.07 2.33
C VAL A 59 6.00 11.62 3.75
N ASN A 60 4.93 12.19 4.32
CA ASN A 60 4.96 12.73 5.68
C ASN A 60 5.05 11.66 6.78
N ARG A 61 4.64 10.42 6.50
CA ARG A 61 4.79 9.28 7.42
C ARG A 61 6.20 8.71 7.44
N LEU A 62 7.04 9.08 6.48
CA LEU A 62 8.44 8.65 6.42
C LEU A 62 9.26 9.35 7.51
N ILE A 63 9.59 8.61 8.57
CA ILE A 63 10.52 9.11 9.59
C ILE A 63 11.94 8.97 9.04
N ARG A 64 12.48 10.06 8.50
CA ARG A 64 13.90 10.16 8.12
C ARG A 64 14.69 10.92 9.18
N PRO A 65 15.91 10.48 9.52
CA PRO A 65 16.79 11.29 10.34
C PRO A 65 17.09 12.63 9.66
N ASN A 66 16.87 13.76 10.34
CA ASN A 66 17.15 15.11 9.79
C ASN A 66 18.60 15.30 9.30
N ALA A 67 19.53 14.48 9.78
CA ALA A 67 20.94 14.50 9.37
C ALA A 67 21.23 13.71 8.07
N SER A 68 20.27 12.98 7.52
CA SER A 68 20.46 12.21 6.29
C SER A 68 20.25 13.10 5.06
N THR A 69 21.36 13.43 4.39
CA THR A 69 21.36 14.06 3.06
C THR A 69 21.31 13.04 1.93
N SER A 70 21.26 11.74 2.25
CA SER A 70 21.33 10.67 1.26
C SER A 70 20.01 10.50 0.51
N LEU A 71 20.13 10.39 -0.81
CA LEU A 71 19.08 9.85 -1.67
C LEU A 71 18.66 8.48 -1.13
N ALA A 72 17.38 8.14 -1.27
CA ALA A 72 16.95 6.79 -0.93
C ALA A 72 16.14 6.13 -2.02
N TRP A 73 16.47 4.87 -2.31
CA TRP A 73 15.65 4.03 -3.18
C TRP A 73 14.23 3.89 -2.66
N ILE A 74 13.29 3.98 -3.60
CA ILE A 74 11.88 3.65 -3.41
C ILE A 74 11.50 2.54 -4.40
N GLY A 75 10.31 1.96 -4.27
CA GLY A 75 9.91 0.78 -5.05
C GLY A 75 9.62 1.05 -6.52
N LEU A 76 9.65 2.31 -6.97
CA LEU A 76 9.30 2.67 -8.33
C LEU A 76 10.43 2.27 -9.29
N ASN A 77 10.10 1.46 -10.28
CA ASN A 77 11.00 1.03 -11.36
C ASN A 77 10.31 1.15 -12.72
N ASP A 78 11.11 1.33 -13.75
CA ASP A 78 10.68 1.38 -15.13
C ASP A 78 10.56 -0.05 -15.68
N ASP A 79 9.37 -0.44 -16.15
CA ASP A 79 9.13 -1.75 -16.74
C ASP A 79 9.41 -1.71 -18.26
N PRO A 80 10.54 -2.29 -18.73
CA PRO A 80 10.93 -2.22 -20.13
C PRO A 80 10.03 -3.05 -21.05
N LEU A 81 9.11 -3.86 -20.51
CA LEU A 81 8.17 -4.68 -21.28
C LEU A 81 6.75 -4.10 -21.31
N CYS A 82 6.51 -2.92 -20.72
CA CYS A 82 5.17 -2.35 -20.61
C CYS A 82 4.50 -2.10 -21.98
N TRP A 83 5.30 -1.84 -23.02
CA TRP A 83 4.84 -1.62 -24.40
C TRP A 83 4.32 -2.89 -25.08
N GLN A 84 4.66 -4.08 -24.58
CA GLN A 84 4.18 -5.35 -25.13
C GLN A 84 2.73 -5.67 -24.70
N VAL A 85 2.27 -5.09 -23.59
CA VAL A 85 0.93 -5.35 -23.02
C VAL A 85 -0.07 -4.25 -23.40
N ALA A 86 0.41 -3.04 -23.72
CA ALA A 86 -0.42 -1.90 -24.08
C ALA A 86 -0.31 -1.62 -25.58
N LEU A 87 -1.18 -2.25 -26.39
CA LEU A 87 -1.47 -1.81 -27.76
C LEU A 87 -2.24 -0.47 -27.74
N GLY A 88 -1.59 0.61 -27.26
CA GLY A 88 -1.88 1.96 -27.75
C GLY A 88 -2.33 3.06 -26.80
N THR A 89 -2.32 2.96 -25.46
CA THR A 89 -2.79 4.09 -24.62
C THR A 89 -2.04 4.42 -23.33
N ASP A 90 -1.16 3.56 -22.81
CA ASP A 90 -0.42 3.84 -21.56
C ASP A 90 1.04 4.25 -21.87
N VAL A 91 1.29 5.56 -21.89
CA VAL A 91 2.63 6.16 -22.04
C VAL A 91 3.50 6.04 -20.78
N ASN A 92 2.95 5.54 -19.67
CA ASN A 92 3.67 5.40 -18.42
C ASN A 92 4.14 3.97 -18.20
N SER A 93 5.45 3.76 -18.22
CA SER A 93 6.13 2.49 -17.99
C SER A 93 6.47 2.23 -16.51
N TRP A 94 6.42 3.24 -15.65
CA TRP A 94 6.77 3.12 -14.24
C TRP A 94 5.77 2.28 -13.42
N ARG A 95 6.29 1.37 -12.61
CA ARG A 95 5.56 0.42 -11.75
C ARG A 95 6.16 0.37 -10.35
N TRP A 96 5.32 0.16 -9.35
CA TRP A 96 5.78 -0.13 -7.98
C TRP A 96 6.24 -1.60 -7.87
N SER A 97 7.40 -1.84 -7.28
CA SER A 97 7.98 -3.18 -7.10
C SER A 97 7.08 -4.15 -6.34
N ALA A 98 6.30 -3.61 -5.40
CA ALA A 98 5.36 -4.36 -4.60
C ALA A 98 4.18 -4.90 -5.42
N THR A 99 3.57 -4.05 -6.24
CA THR A 99 2.31 -4.35 -6.92
C THR A 99 2.49 -4.77 -8.38
N GLY A 100 3.61 -4.39 -9.00
CA GLY A 100 3.82 -4.49 -10.44
C GLY A 100 2.89 -3.58 -11.26
N LYS A 101 2.23 -2.61 -10.61
CA LYS A 101 1.23 -1.71 -11.22
C LYS A 101 1.69 -0.25 -11.19
N PRO A 102 1.16 0.61 -12.08
CA PRO A 102 1.30 2.06 -11.94
C PRO A 102 0.73 2.55 -10.60
N SER A 103 1.00 3.82 -10.26
CA SER A 103 0.34 4.47 -9.13
C SER A 103 -1.18 4.38 -9.26
N ALA A 104 -1.82 3.88 -8.20
CA ALA A 104 -3.27 3.73 -8.15
C ALA A 104 -4.00 5.09 -8.07
N THR A 105 -3.34 6.10 -7.47
CA THR A 105 -3.87 7.46 -7.36
C THR A 105 -3.42 8.39 -8.49
N GLY A 106 -2.50 7.92 -9.34
CA GLY A 106 -1.81 8.74 -10.33
C GLY A 106 -0.76 9.69 -9.72
N TYR A 107 -0.45 9.56 -8.43
CA TYR A 107 0.51 10.40 -7.73
C TYR A 107 1.92 10.25 -8.29
N ARG A 108 2.54 11.40 -8.59
CA ARG A 108 3.89 11.51 -9.12
C ARG A 108 4.53 12.75 -8.54
N LYS A 109 5.76 12.62 -8.03
CA LYS A 109 6.52 13.75 -7.48
C LYS A 109 7.93 13.81 -8.04
N TRP A 110 8.05 13.63 -9.35
CA TRP A 110 9.32 13.80 -10.05
C TRP A 110 9.91 15.19 -9.81
N GLN A 111 11.22 15.25 -9.63
CA GLN A 111 11.97 16.49 -9.64
C GLN A 111 11.88 17.15 -11.03
N TYR A 112 12.12 18.46 -11.10
CA TYR A 112 12.16 19.17 -12.38
C TYR A 112 13.11 18.47 -13.37
N ASN A 113 12.63 18.28 -14.61
CA ASN A 113 13.29 17.52 -15.68
C ASN A 113 13.50 16.02 -15.42
N GLN A 114 12.75 15.40 -14.51
CA GLN A 114 12.76 13.94 -14.31
C GLN A 114 11.41 13.29 -14.69
N PRO A 115 11.40 12.00 -15.06
CA PRO A 115 12.57 11.16 -15.34
C PRO A 115 13.21 11.54 -16.68
N ASN A 116 14.55 11.54 -16.75
CA ASN A 116 15.26 11.92 -17.99
C ASN A 116 15.96 10.75 -18.70
N ASN A 117 15.99 9.58 -18.08
CA ASN A 117 16.67 8.38 -18.55
C ASN A 117 18.08 8.68 -19.10
N SER A 118 18.88 9.40 -18.33
CA SER A 118 20.26 9.77 -18.68
C SER A 118 21.05 8.52 -19.08
N HIS A 119 21.77 8.60 -20.20
CA HIS A 119 22.54 7.48 -20.79
C HIS A 119 21.71 6.23 -21.13
N GLY A 120 20.38 6.31 -21.10
CA GLY A 120 19.48 5.21 -21.43
C GLY A 120 19.50 4.06 -20.42
N ASN A 121 19.95 4.28 -19.18
CA ASN A 121 20.12 3.23 -18.18
C ASN A 121 19.51 3.55 -16.80
N GLN A 122 18.67 4.56 -16.68
CA GLN A 122 18.10 4.98 -15.39
C GLN A 122 16.68 4.44 -15.19
N PHE A 123 16.60 3.21 -14.69
CA PHE A 123 15.33 2.49 -14.59
C PHE A 123 14.73 2.46 -13.18
N TYR A 124 15.36 3.13 -12.20
CA TYR A 124 14.98 3.00 -10.79
C TYR A 124 14.84 4.37 -10.14
N ALA A 125 13.79 4.58 -9.34
CA ALA A 125 13.59 5.87 -8.70
C ALA A 125 14.24 5.95 -7.30
N THR A 126 14.88 7.07 -7.05
CA THR A 126 15.27 7.54 -5.72
C THR A 126 14.38 8.70 -5.28
N MET A 127 14.27 8.88 -3.97
CA MET A 127 13.58 10.00 -3.35
C MET A 127 14.56 10.88 -2.55
N ASN A 128 14.50 12.19 -2.83
CA ASN A 128 15.19 13.27 -2.14
C ASN A 128 14.59 13.53 -0.74
N VAL A 129 15.29 14.32 0.06
CA VAL A 129 14.84 14.72 1.42
C VAL A 129 13.53 15.52 1.38
N ASP A 130 13.32 16.32 0.34
CA ASP A 130 12.07 17.08 0.13
C ASP A 130 10.90 16.21 -0.42
N GLY A 131 11.15 14.92 -0.63
CA GLY A 131 10.22 13.94 -1.15
C GLY A 131 10.05 13.96 -2.68
N THR A 132 10.89 14.69 -3.43
CA THR A 132 10.89 14.63 -4.90
C THR A 132 11.68 13.42 -5.42
N TRP A 133 11.40 12.98 -6.64
CA TRP A 133 11.94 11.75 -7.21
C TRP A 133 12.91 11.99 -8.35
N ASN A 134 13.88 11.10 -8.50
CA ASN A 134 14.86 11.12 -9.57
C ASN A 134 15.13 9.68 -10.04
N ASP A 135 15.20 9.44 -11.35
CA ASP A 135 15.58 8.16 -11.92
C ASP A 135 17.10 7.99 -11.92
N GLN A 136 17.55 6.78 -11.65
CA GLN A 136 18.93 6.43 -11.40
C GLN A 136 19.25 5.05 -11.98
N SER A 137 20.53 4.83 -12.30
CA SER A 137 21.01 3.56 -12.83
C SER A 137 21.14 2.50 -11.74
N SER A 138 21.14 1.22 -12.15
CA SER A 138 21.34 0.08 -11.25
C SER A 138 22.70 0.08 -10.54
N ASP A 139 23.68 0.81 -11.07
CA ASP A 139 25.05 0.80 -10.57
C ASP A 139 25.26 1.74 -9.39
N ASN A 140 24.30 2.64 -9.14
CA ASN A 140 24.35 3.55 -8.02
C ASN A 140 23.99 2.82 -6.72
N ASN A 141 24.65 3.22 -5.63
CA ASN A 141 24.28 2.79 -4.30
C ASN A 141 23.61 3.96 -3.55
N ALA A 142 22.55 3.66 -2.82
CA ALA A 142 21.86 4.64 -2.00
C ALA A 142 21.31 3.98 -0.75
N SER A 143 20.94 4.81 0.24
CA SER A 143 20.03 4.40 1.31
C SER A 143 18.70 3.97 0.71
N PHE A 144 17.79 3.41 1.50
CA PHE A 144 16.51 2.97 0.93
C PHE A 144 15.39 2.99 1.95
N VAL A 145 14.17 3.06 1.44
CA VAL A 145 12.96 3.04 2.27
C VAL A 145 12.24 1.73 2.04
N CYS A 146 12.10 0.94 3.09
CA CYS A 146 11.22 -0.21 3.09
C CYS A 146 9.85 0.19 3.64
N TYR A 147 8.83 -0.59 3.32
CA TYR A 147 7.55 -0.48 4.01
C TYR A 147 7.03 -1.84 4.46
N THR A 148 6.23 -1.82 5.52
CA THR A 148 5.45 -2.94 5.99
C THR A 148 3.97 -2.65 5.75
N MET A 149 3.26 -3.60 5.15
CA MET A 149 1.80 -3.59 5.19
C MET A 149 1.34 -4.14 6.53
N ASN A 150 0.77 -3.27 7.36
CA ASN A 150 0.05 -3.73 8.54
C ASN A 150 -1.37 -4.07 8.10
N TYR A 151 -1.60 -5.34 7.75
CA TYR A 151 -2.94 -5.89 7.81
C TYR A 151 -3.36 -5.88 9.28
N SER A 152 -4.60 -5.48 9.58
CA SER A 152 -5.17 -5.80 10.89
C SER A 152 -5.23 -7.33 10.98
N THR A 153 -4.22 -7.92 11.63
CA THR A 153 -4.08 -9.36 11.82
C THR A 153 -5.34 -9.86 12.52
N GLY A 154 -6.25 -10.46 11.75
CA GLY A 154 -7.49 -11.04 12.26
C GLY A 154 -8.77 -10.79 11.45
N GLN A 155 -8.74 -10.04 10.35
CA GLN A 155 -9.98 -9.60 9.68
C GLN A 155 -9.98 -9.73 8.14
N SER A 156 -9.29 -10.72 7.58
CA SER A 156 -9.50 -11.11 6.18
C SER A 156 -10.81 -11.89 6.06
N THR A 157 -11.65 -11.54 5.07
CA THR A 157 -12.82 -12.35 4.71
C THR A 157 -12.45 -13.29 3.57
N TYR A 158 -12.87 -14.56 3.67
CA TYR A 158 -12.59 -15.58 2.67
C TYR A 158 -13.84 -15.91 1.86
N THR A 159 -13.67 -16.19 0.58
CA THR A 159 -14.76 -16.60 -0.31
C THR A 159 -14.30 -17.78 -1.15
N VAL A 160 -15.14 -18.81 -1.22
CA VAL A 160 -14.92 -19.95 -2.13
C VAL A 160 -15.49 -19.65 -3.50
N ILE A 161 -14.66 -19.87 -4.52
CA ILE A 161 -15.05 -19.82 -5.92
C ILE A 161 -15.05 -21.25 -6.43
N ASN A 162 -16.23 -21.73 -6.80
CA ASN A 162 -16.43 -23.13 -7.21
C ASN A 162 -15.94 -23.43 -8.64
N ASP A 163 -15.68 -22.40 -9.45
CA ASP A 163 -15.07 -22.56 -10.78
C ASP A 163 -13.69 -23.21 -10.64
N THR A 164 -13.40 -24.21 -11.48
CA THR A 164 -12.09 -24.83 -11.50
C THR A 164 -11.14 -24.08 -12.43
N LYS A 165 -9.96 -23.70 -11.94
CA LYS A 165 -8.94 -22.97 -12.71
C LYS A 165 -7.54 -23.48 -12.38
N MET A 166 -6.60 -23.30 -13.31
CA MET A 166 -5.17 -23.42 -13.02
C MET A 166 -4.76 -22.39 -11.97
N TRP A 167 -3.71 -22.65 -11.20
CA TRP A 167 -3.33 -21.78 -10.08
C TRP A 167 -3.10 -20.32 -10.50
N ASN A 168 -2.42 -20.06 -11.62
CA ASN A 168 -2.21 -18.68 -12.10
C ASN A 168 -3.51 -17.99 -12.55
N ASN A 169 -4.47 -18.75 -13.08
CA ASN A 169 -5.75 -18.23 -13.54
C ASN A 169 -6.67 -17.95 -12.36
N ALA A 170 -6.62 -18.79 -11.33
CA ALA A 170 -7.25 -18.55 -10.04
C ALA A 170 -6.68 -17.30 -9.36
N LEU A 171 -5.35 -17.14 -9.37
CA LEU A 171 -4.66 -15.94 -8.90
C LEU A 171 -5.15 -14.68 -9.63
N THR A 172 -5.14 -14.70 -10.96
CA THR A 172 -5.62 -13.59 -11.77
C THR A 172 -7.08 -13.27 -11.47
N TYR A 173 -7.93 -14.28 -11.32
CA TYR A 173 -9.33 -14.09 -10.95
C TYR A 173 -9.46 -13.40 -9.60
N CYS A 174 -8.81 -13.91 -8.56
CA CYS A 174 -8.89 -13.31 -7.23
C CYS A 174 -8.34 -11.88 -7.21
N ARG A 175 -7.28 -11.58 -7.96
CA ARG A 175 -6.75 -10.20 -8.07
C ARG A 175 -7.64 -9.26 -8.89
N THR A 176 -8.54 -9.81 -9.70
CA THR A 176 -9.48 -9.03 -10.51
C THR A 176 -10.75 -8.70 -9.71
N TYR A 177 -11.27 -9.65 -8.93
CA TYR A 177 -12.58 -9.51 -8.25
C TYR A 177 -12.49 -9.41 -6.71
N HIS A 178 -11.34 -9.75 -6.13
CA HIS A 178 -11.05 -9.75 -4.69
C HIS A 178 -9.68 -9.08 -4.44
N THR A 179 -9.02 -9.39 -3.32
CA THR A 179 -7.65 -8.92 -3.05
C THR A 179 -6.60 -9.84 -3.69
N ASP A 180 -6.57 -11.12 -3.29
CA ASP A 180 -5.66 -12.14 -3.81
C ASP A 180 -6.24 -13.55 -3.51
N LEU A 181 -5.53 -14.62 -3.90
CA LEU A 181 -5.80 -15.97 -3.41
C LEU A 181 -5.63 -16.03 -1.89
N ALA A 182 -6.46 -16.84 -1.22
CA ALA A 182 -6.54 -16.86 0.23
C ALA A 182 -5.19 -17.11 0.89
N MET A 183 -4.89 -16.24 1.86
CA MET A 183 -3.70 -16.32 2.68
C MET A 183 -4.08 -16.75 4.10
N ILE A 184 -3.36 -17.74 4.65
CA ILE A 184 -3.66 -18.36 5.95
C ILE A 184 -2.46 -18.14 6.89
N GLU A 185 -2.50 -17.07 7.65
CA GLU A 185 -1.42 -16.58 8.52
C GLU A 185 -1.25 -17.36 9.81
N ASN A 186 -2.33 -17.93 10.33
CA ASN A 186 -2.37 -18.52 11.67
C ASN A 186 -3.46 -19.59 11.78
N SER A 187 -3.43 -20.33 12.90
CA SER A 187 -4.36 -21.43 13.18
C SER A 187 -5.82 -20.97 13.27
N GLN A 188 -6.09 -19.73 13.71
CA GLN A 188 -7.45 -19.21 13.76
C GLN A 188 -8.04 -19.02 12.36
N GLN A 189 -7.28 -18.44 11.43
CA GLN A 189 -7.69 -18.32 10.03
C GLN A 189 -7.85 -19.69 9.37
N ASN A 190 -6.96 -20.65 9.69
CA ASN A 190 -7.06 -22.03 9.23
C ASN A 190 -8.37 -22.69 9.72
N SER A 191 -8.77 -22.41 10.97
CA SER A 191 -10.06 -22.88 11.49
C SER A 191 -11.25 -22.22 10.80
N ILE A 192 -11.18 -20.93 10.47
CA ILE A 192 -12.26 -20.22 9.75
C ILE A 192 -12.45 -20.79 8.34
N ILE A 193 -11.35 -20.91 7.60
CA ILE A 193 -11.39 -21.33 6.19
C ILE A 193 -11.79 -22.81 6.05
N SER A 194 -11.57 -23.63 7.09
CA SER A 194 -12.00 -25.03 7.12
C SER A 194 -13.51 -25.23 6.92
N SER A 195 -14.32 -24.21 7.28
CA SER A 195 -15.77 -24.23 7.02
C SER A 195 -16.15 -24.04 5.55
N LEU A 196 -15.27 -23.50 4.71
CA LEU A 196 -15.51 -23.16 3.30
C LEU A 196 -15.21 -24.34 2.36
N LYS A 197 -15.88 -25.47 2.58
CA LYS A 197 -15.69 -26.70 1.80
C LYS A 197 -16.11 -26.56 0.33
N ALA A 198 -15.27 -27.06 -0.58
CA ALA A 198 -15.61 -27.21 -2.01
C ALA A 198 -15.83 -28.67 -2.46
N GLY A 199 -15.75 -29.64 -1.52
CA GLY A 199 -15.92 -31.07 -1.80
C GLY A 199 -14.76 -31.75 -2.56
N GLN A 200 -13.75 -30.99 -2.96
CA GLN A 200 -12.54 -31.43 -3.66
C GLN A 200 -11.33 -30.60 -3.19
N SER A 201 -10.15 -30.86 -3.74
CA SER A 201 -8.96 -30.04 -3.45
C SER A 201 -9.18 -28.58 -3.86
N VAL A 202 -8.65 -27.63 -3.09
CA VAL A 202 -8.87 -26.18 -3.28
C VAL A 202 -7.54 -25.44 -3.34
N TRP A 203 -7.39 -24.54 -4.33
CA TRP A 203 -6.24 -23.64 -4.40
C TRP A 203 -6.31 -22.52 -3.36
N PHE A 204 -5.14 -22.18 -2.84
CA PHE A 204 -4.91 -21.00 -1.99
C PHE A 204 -3.56 -20.37 -2.35
N GLY A 205 -3.21 -19.26 -1.72
CA GLY A 205 -2.13 -18.36 -2.16
C GLY A 205 -0.70 -18.90 -2.03
N LEU A 206 -0.48 -20.12 -1.53
CA LEU A 206 0.88 -20.63 -1.28
C LEU A 206 1.51 -21.26 -2.54
N TYR A 207 2.68 -20.76 -2.96
CA TYR A 207 3.45 -21.29 -4.10
C TYR A 207 4.97 -21.19 -3.89
N ARG A 208 5.77 -21.83 -4.76
CA ARG A 208 7.22 -22.04 -4.54
C ARG A 208 8.14 -21.13 -5.37
N VAL A 209 8.71 -20.11 -4.69
CA VAL A 209 10.16 -19.83 -4.62
C VAL A 209 10.43 -19.45 -3.16
N ALA A 210 10.80 -20.47 -2.36
CA ALA A 210 10.77 -20.51 -0.89
C ALA A 210 9.37 -20.31 -0.26
N TRP A 211 8.40 -21.18 -0.58
CA TRP A 211 7.06 -21.25 0.04
C TRP A 211 6.49 -19.91 0.48
N LYS A 212 6.36 -18.99 -0.49
CA LYS A 212 5.90 -17.64 -0.27
C LYS A 212 4.40 -17.59 -0.53
N TRP A 213 3.72 -16.77 0.25
CA TRP A 213 2.34 -16.44 -0.01
C TRP A 213 2.24 -15.54 -1.25
N SER A 214 1.18 -15.69 -2.04
CA SER A 214 0.94 -14.95 -3.28
C SER A 214 0.81 -13.45 -3.06
N ASP A 215 0.34 -13.07 -1.87
CA ASP A 215 0.22 -11.71 -1.38
C ASP A 215 1.53 -11.16 -0.75
N ARG A 216 2.61 -11.96 -0.76
CA ARG A 216 3.96 -11.64 -0.25
C ARG A 216 4.08 -11.45 1.27
N SER A 217 3.10 -11.88 2.03
CA SER A 217 3.15 -11.92 3.50
C SER A 217 4.25 -12.86 4.06
N SER A 218 4.63 -12.63 5.32
CA SER A 218 5.77 -13.30 5.98
C SER A 218 5.39 -14.45 6.92
N SER A 219 4.15 -14.94 6.91
CA SER A 219 3.70 -16.00 7.84
C SER A 219 4.46 -17.31 7.66
N SER A 220 4.87 -17.90 8.78
CA SER A 220 5.51 -19.22 8.90
C SER A 220 4.52 -20.38 9.11
N PHE A 221 3.21 -20.12 9.25
CA PHE A 221 2.22 -21.17 9.50
C PHE A 221 2.10 -22.13 8.33
N ARG A 222 2.16 -23.44 8.58
CA ARG A 222 1.99 -24.47 7.56
C ARG A 222 1.16 -25.63 8.10
N ASN A 223 0.14 -26.05 7.36
CA ASN A 223 -0.72 -27.20 7.69
C ASN A 223 -0.49 -28.36 6.70
N TRP A 224 0.79 -28.70 6.48
CA TRP A 224 1.18 -29.77 5.57
C TRP A 224 0.69 -31.14 6.06
N GLN A 225 0.27 -31.99 5.12
CA GLN A 225 0.12 -33.41 5.41
C GLN A 225 1.48 -34.04 5.74
N THR A 226 1.51 -34.98 6.68
CA THR A 226 2.72 -35.77 6.97
C THR A 226 3.33 -36.33 5.68
N GLY A 227 4.62 -36.05 5.45
CA GLY A 227 5.35 -36.46 4.25
C GLY A 227 5.32 -35.48 3.08
N PHE A 228 4.68 -34.31 3.22
CA PHE A 228 4.65 -33.23 2.23
C PHE A 228 5.31 -31.95 2.78
N PRO A 229 5.83 -31.04 1.93
CA PRO A 229 5.87 -31.14 0.47
C PRO A 229 6.90 -32.19 0.01
N ASN A 230 6.53 -33.02 -0.96
CA ASN A 230 7.38 -34.12 -1.43
C ASN A 230 7.97 -33.89 -2.82
N ASN A 231 7.55 -32.82 -3.51
CA ASN A 231 7.98 -32.46 -4.85
C ASN A 231 7.82 -33.63 -5.84
N ALA A 232 6.71 -34.37 -5.74
CA ALA A 232 6.40 -35.43 -6.69
C ALA A 232 6.50 -34.88 -8.13
N ASP A 233 7.24 -35.59 -8.97
CA ASP A 233 7.53 -35.30 -10.38
C ASP A 233 8.29 -34.00 -10.66
N THR A 234 8.90 -33.34 -9.66
CA THR A 234 9.69 -32.09 -9.80
C THR A 234 8.94 -30.87 -10.37
N VAL A 235 7.63 -30.97 -10.60
CA VAL A 235 6.78 -29.93 -11.21
C VAL A 235 5.70 -29.40 -10.25
N SER A 236 5.70 -29.87 -9.00
CA SER A 236 4.69 -29.55 -7.99
C SER A 236 5.04 -28.28 -7.21
N PHE A 237 4.74 -27.11 -7.79
CA PHE A 237 5.13 -25.80 -7.24
C PHE A 237 3.99 -25.03 -6.54
N CYS A 238 2.76 -25.56 -6.54
CA CYS A 238 1.58 -24.90 -5.96
C CYS A 238 1.00 -25.73 -4.83
N ALA A 239 0.46 -25.12 -3.78
CA ALA A 239 -0.18 -25.84 -2.69
C ALA A 239 -1.71 -25.87 -2.86
N ALA A 240 -2.30 -27.04 -2.65
CA ALA A 240 -3.74 -27.20 -2.53
C ALA A 240 -4.10 -27.78 -1.17
N GLU A 241 -5.22 -27.33 -0.60
CA GLU A 241 -5.84 -28.01 0.53
C GLU A 241 -6.64 -29.21 0.03
N THR A 242 -6.51 -30.34 0.71
CA THR A 242 -7.28 -31.57 0.45
C THR A 242 -8.62 -31.56 1.19
N PRO A 243 -9.60 -32.40 0.80
CA PRO A 243 -10.87 -32.53 1.52
C PRO A 243 -10.74 -32.80 3.03
N ASP A 244 -9.63 -33.43 3.43
CA ASP A 244 -9.29 -33.78 4.82
C ASP A 244 -8.59 -32.64 5.59
N HIS A 245 -8.55 -31.42 5.04
CA HIS A 245 -7.92 -30.23 5.64
C HIS A 245 -6.40 -30.33 5.85
N PHE A 246 -5.71 -31.06 4.97
CA PHE A 246 -4.25 -31.03 4.92
C PHE A 246 -3.75 -30.49 3.59
N TRP A 247 -2.58 -29.86 3.60
CA TRP A 247 -1.99 -29.30 2.39
C TRP A 247 -1.05 -30.30 1.71
N LYS A 248 -1.10 -30.32 0.37
CA LYS A 248 -0.15 -31.04 -0.49
C LYS A 248 0.39 -30.09 -1.55
N ASP A 249 1.65 -30.23 -1.92
CA ASP A 249 2.15 -29.63 -3.15
C ASP A 249 1.58 -30.38 -4.36
N GLN A 250 1.27 -29.63 -5.40
CA GLN A 250 0.55 -30.05 -6.59
C GLN A 250 1.12 -29.36 -7.82
N ASN A 251 0.93 -29.99 -8.98
CA ASN A 251 1.20 -29.37 -10.26
C ASN A 251 0.27 -28.15 -10.44
N CYS A 252 0.85 -26.97 -10.65
CA CYS A 252 0.13 -25.71 -10.81
C CYS A 252 -0.84 -25.69 -12.00
N SER A 253 -0.66 -26.62 -12.94
CA SER A 253 -1.51 -26.79 -14.14
C SER A 253 -2.79 -27.58 -13.84
N ASN A 254 -2.93 -28.18 -12.65
CA ASN A 254 -4.18 -28.82 -12.25
C ASN A 254 -5.28 -27.77 -12.10
N THR A 255 -6.53 -28.17 -12.38
CA THR A 255 -7.69 -27.28 -12.23
C THR A 255 -8.45 -27.61 -10.95
N TYR A 256 -8.49 -26.66 -10.01
CA TYR A 256 -9.25 -26.79 -8.76
C TYR A 256 -10.11 -25.55 -8.52
N PRO A 257 -11.21 -25.66 -7.74
CA PRO A 257 -11.81 -24.53 -7.06
C PRO A 257 -10.76 -23.78 -6.25
N PHE A 258 -11.06 -22.55 -5.87
CA PHE A 258 -10.07 -21.71 -5.21
C PHE A 258 -10.70 -20.76 -4.20
N TRP A 259 -9.96 -20.48 -3.14
CA TRP A 259 -10.34 -19.47 -2.17
C TRP A 259 -9.69 -18.14 -2.51
N CYS A 260 -10.49 -17.08 -2.55
CA CYS A 260 -9.99 -15.71 -2.54
C CYS A 260 -10.10 -15.15 -1.12
N HIS A 261 -9.23 -14.20 -0.77
CA HIS A 261 -9.46 -13.34 0.37
C HIS A 261 -9.72 -11.90 -0.08
N ARG A 262 -10.47 -11.18 0.75
CA ARG A 262 -10.55 -9.73 0.69
C ARG A 262 -10.00 -9.19 2.00
N ALA A 263 -8.93 -8.42 1.90
CA ALA A 263 -8.41 -7.67 3.04
C ALA A 263 -9.45 -6.61 3.44
N LEU A 264 -9.81 -6.53 4.72
CA LEU A 264 -10.57 -5.39 5.22
C LEU A 264 -9.68 -4.15 5.14
N THR A 265 -9.95 -3.29 4.17
CA THR A 265 -9.32 -1.98 4.04
C THR A 265 -9.91 -1.05 5.09
N LEU A 266 -9.07 -0.52 5.98
CA LEU A 266 -9.49 0.55 6.89
C LEU A 266 -9.82 1.77 6.02
N SER A 267 -11.10 2.16 5.93
CA SER A 267 -11.44 3.41 5.25
C SER A 267 -11.23 4.56 6.22
N MET A 268 -10.19 5.35 6.00
CA MET A 268 -9.93 6.57 6.74
C MET A 268 -10.61 7.75 6.06
N THR A 269 -11.80 8.13 6.53
CA THR A 269 -12.47 9.34 6.03
C THR A 269 -11.98 10.54 6.84
N THR A 270 -11.24 11.44 6.18
CA THR A 270 -10.83 12.70 6.78
C THR A 270 -11.92 13.75 6.60
N VAL A 271 -12.56 14.17 7.68
CA VAL A 271 -13.50 15.29 7.68
C VAL A 271 -12.79 16.55 8.17
N ARG A 272 -12.85 17.60 7.35
CA ARG A 272 -12.40 18.94 7.73
C ARG A 272 -13.58 19.70 8.32
N MET A 273 -13.50 20.05 9.59
CA MET A 273 -14.52 20.86 10.25
C MET A 273 -14.00 22.29 10.46
N LYS A 274 -14.85 23.27 10.18
CA LYS A 274 -14.67 24.65 10.63
C LYS A 274 -15.39 24.78 11.96
N ILE A 275 -14.68 25.24 12.98
CA ILE A 275 -15.23 25.46 14.31
C ILE A 275 -15.22 26.96 14.55
N GLN A 276 -16.36 27.49 14.96
CA GLN A 276 -16.49 28.86 15.44
C GLN A 276 -16.52 28.79 16.97
N THR A 277 -15.58 29.47 17.61
CA THR A 277 -15.45 29.49 19.07
C THR A 277 -14.93 30.85 19.51
N ASP A 278 -15.43 31.30 20.66
CA ASP A 278 -14.96 32.53 21.32
C ASP A 278 -13.76 32.26 22.22
N ALA A 279 -13.31 31.00 22.31
CA ALA A 279 -12.17 30.60 23.12
C ALA A 279 -10.83 30.96 22.47
N ASP A 280 -9.84 31.31 23.30
CA ASP A 280 -8.47 31.56 22.84
C ASP A 280 -7.76 30.23 22.53
N LEU A 281 -7.66 29.92 21.24
CA LEU A 281 -7.02 28.71 20.74
C LEU A 281 -5.48 28.79 20.67
N SER A 282 -4.88 29.88 21.17
CA SER A 282 -3.42 29.98 21.30
C SER A 282 -2.88 29.31 22.56
N ASP A 283 -3.74 29.04 23.55
CA ASP A 283 -3.41 28.30 24.77
C ASP A 283 -3.55 26.78 24.56
N PRO A 284 -2.47 25.99 24.75
CA PRO A 284 -2.49 24.53 24.63
C PRO A 284 -3.55 23.87 25.52
N ALA A 285 -3.75 24.34 26.76
CA ALA A 285 -4.70 23.74 27.69
C ALA A 285 -6.14 23.89 27.18
N THR A 286 -6.48 25.08 26.67
CA THR A 286 -7.76 25.35 26.01
C THR A 286 -7.96 24.48 24.76
N THR A 287 -6.93 24.30 23.93
CA THR A 287 -7.03 23.45 22.74
C THR A 287 -7.17 21.96 23.06
N ASP A 288 -6.55 21.47 24.12
CA ASP A 288 -6.64 20.07 24.55
C ASP A 288 -8.02 19.78 25.14
N GLN A 289 -8.55 20.67 25.98
CA GLN A 289 -9.89 20.53 26.54
C GLN A 289 -10.96 20.52 25.44
N LEU A 290 -10.82 21.38 24.44
CA LEU A 290 -11.74 21.43 23.29
C LEU A 290 -11.65 20.15 22.45
N LEU A 291 -10.44 19.62 22.22
CA LEU A 291 -10.25 18.36 21.48
C LEU A 291 -10.90 17.17 22.20
N GLN A 292 -10.77 17.12 23.53
CA GLN A 292 -11.40 16.08 24.35
C GLN A 292 -12.93 16.12 24.30
N GLN A 293 -13.52 17.32 24.42
CA GLN A 293 -14.98 17.48 24.35
C GLN A 293 -15.53 17.08 22.98
N ILE A 294 -14.87 17.50 21.90
CA ILE A 294 -15.26 17.11 20.53
C ILE A 294 -15.10 15.60 20.34
N GLY A 295 -14.05 15.00 20.92
CA GLY A 295 -13.85 13.57 20.90
C GLY A 295 -14.98 12.77 21.53
N LEU A 296 -15.42 13.19 22.72
CA LEU A 296 -16.53 12.54 23.42
C LEU A 296 -17.84 12.65 22.62
N LEU A 297 -18.13 13.81 22.04
CA LEU A 297 -19.32 14.00 21.21
C LEU A 297 -19.31 13.08 19.98
N LEU A 298 -18.17 12.98 19.30
CA LEU A 298 -18.06 12.16 18.10
C LEU A 298 -18.05 10.66 18.40
N GLN A 299 -17.44 10.24 19.51
CA GLN A 299 -17.47 8.83 19.96
C GLN A 299 -18.90 8.38 20.29
N ASN A 300 -19.73 9.26 20.85
CA ASN A 300 -21.12 8.96 21.15
C ASN A 300 -22.02 8.93 19.89
N ALA A 301 -21.62 9.64 18.83
CA ALA A 301 -22.41 9.77 17.61
C ALA A 301 -22.03 8.76 16.51
N LEU A 302 -20.81 8.22 16.52
CA LEU A 302 -20.26 7.44 15.41
C LEU A 302 -19.60 6.14 15.90
N ALA A 303 -19.88 5.03 15.20
CA ALA A 303 -19.25 3.74 15.48
C ALA A 303 -17.84 3.67 14.85
N GLY A 304 -16.81 3.43 15.66
CA GLY A 304 -15.43 3.23 15.21
C GLY A 304 -14.38 3.90 16.09
N THR A 305 -13.09 3.71 15.77
CA THR A 305 -11.99 4.41 16.45
C THR A 305 -11.75 5.76 15.77
N ILE A 306 -11.79 6.84 16.55
CA ILE A 306 -11.65 8.22 16.05
C ILE A 306 -10.32 8.77 16.56
N LYS A 307 -9.45 9.22 15.65
CA LYS A 307 -8.24 9.99 15.97
C LYS A 307 -8.42 11.43 15.50
N MET A 308 -8.06 12.39 16.34
CA MET A 308 -8.22 13.82 16.05
C MET A 308 -6.93 14.57 16.37
N GLY A 309 -6.70 15.68 15.68
CA GLY A 309 -5.60 16.59 15.96
C GLY A 309 -5.78 17.97 15.33
N TRP A 310 -5.14 18.98 15.92
CA TRP A 310 -5.15 20.34 15.42
C TRP A 310 -4.14 20.53 14.28
N LYS A 311 -4.53 21.26 13.23
CA LYS A 311 -3.60 21.74 12.19
C LYS A 311 -3.59 23.26 12.18
N ILE A 312 -2.44 23.84 12.54
CA ILE A 312 -2.21 25.28 12.50
C ILE A 312 -1.86 25.67 11.06
N GLN A 313 -2.62 26.60 10.46
CA GLN A 313 -2.26 27.19 9.18
C GLN A 313 -1.60 28.56 9.39
N PRO A 314 -0.34 28.77 8.94
CA PRO A 314 0.24 30.10 8.94
C PRO A 314 -0.54 31.00 7.98
N GLN A 315 -0.86 32.23 8.42
CA GLN A 315 -1.47 33.23 7.56
C GLN A 315 -0.47 33.66 6.48
N LYS A 316 -0.93 33.72 5.23
CA LYS A 316 -0.18 34.34 4.14
C LYS A 316 -0.09 35.83 4.47
N LEU A 317 1.12 36.36 4.66
CA LEU A 317 1.33 37.80 4.79
C LEU A 317 0.88 38.44 3.48
N GLU A 318 -0.20 39.23 3.52
CA GLU A 318 -0.57 40.09 2.40
C GLU A 318 0.48 41.21 2.33
N GLU A 319 1.22 41.26 1.22
CA GLU A 319 2.09 42.41 0.93
C GLU A 319 1.23 43.66 0.78
N PRO A 320 1.64 44.81 1.36
CA PRO A 320 0.89 46.05 1.24
C PRO A 320 0.81 46.47 -0.23
N SER A 321 -0.42 46.71 -0.68
CA SER A 321 -0.74 47.18 -2.02
C SER A 321 -0.02 48.50 -2.32
N THR A 322 1.10 48.43 -3.04
CA THR A 322 1.66 49.61 -3.70
C THR A 322 0.84 49.88 -4.94
N GLY A 323 -0.02 50.89 -4.86
CA GLY A 323 -0.80 51.36 -5.99
C GLY A 323 0.12 51.72 -7.16
N ARG A 324 -0.09 51.06 -8.30
CA ARG A 324 0.24 51.63 -9.61
C ARG A 324 -1.04 51.64 -10.45
N VAL A 325 -1.52 52.85 -10.66
CA VAL A 325 -2.50 53.19 -11.69
C VAL A 325 -1.87 52.85 -13.04
N CYS A 326 -2.44 51.89 -13.77
CA CYS A 326 -2.22 51.76 -15.20
C CYS A 326 -3.52 52.12 -15.91
N GLY A 327 -3.38 53.13 -16.78
CA GLY A 327 -4.46 53.84 -17.45
C GLY A 327 -5.36 52.94 -18.31
N SER A 328 -6.58 53.43 -18.38
CA SER A 328 -7.66 53.10 -19.30
C SER A 328 -7.22 52.91 -20.75
N TYR A 329 -7.57 51.77 -21.34
CA TYR A 329 -7.96 51.71 -22.75
C TYR A 329 -9.25 50.90 -22.90
N VAL A 330 -10.25 51.59 -23.44
CA VAL A 330 -11.55 51.08 -23.86
C VAL A 330 -11.36 50.34 -25.19
N CYS A 331 -11.92 49.14 -25.33
CA CYS A 331 -12.02 48.46 -26.61
C CYS A 331 -13.11 49.11 -27.47
N ASN A 332 -12.77 49.46 -28.71
CA ASN A 332 -13.67 49.40 -29.86
C ASN A 332 -13.00 48.51 -30.92
#